data_AF-A0A7S2NPZ8-F1
#
_entry.id   AF-A0A7S2NPZ8-F1
#
_cell.length_a   1.000
_cell.length_b   1.000
_cell.length_c   1.000
_cell.angle_alpha   90.00
_cell.angle_beta   90.00
_cell.angle_gamma   90.00
#
_symmetry.space_group_name_H-M   'P 1'
#
loop_
_entity.id
_entity.type
_entity.pdbx_description
1 polymer ?
#
loop_
_entity_poly.entity_id
_entity_poly.type
_entity_poly.pdbx_seq_one_letter_code
_entity_poly.pdbx_strand_id
1 'polypeptide(L)'
;SVVAGLLELCASTELFVVALADSDDQEAEVRAALCAAGAFGAGLKRHRVMFSSTPEGRASMVRQLQPAVHVEAQPAVAASLEDKVPEVRLVGSSLWPTFGA
;
A
#
# COMPACT_ATOMS: atom_id res chain seq x y z
N SER A 1 -6.33 -14.24 -9.22
CA SER A 1 -6.47 -12.85 -9.70
C SER A 1 -5.83 -11.91 -8.67
N VAL A 2 -5.14 -10.86 -9.09
CA VAL A 2 -4.55 -9.85 -8.19
C VAL A 2 -5.61 -9.24 -7.26
N VAL A 3 -6.83 -9.03 -7.78
CA VAL A 3 -7.96 -8.50 -7.00
C VAL A 3 -8.31 -9.41 -5.82
N ALA A 4 -8.31 -10.74 -6.00
CA ALA A 4 -8.63 -11.66 -4.91
C ALA A 4 -7.64 -11.56 -3.73
N GLY A 5 -6.34 -11.42 -4.04
CA GLY A 5 -5.32 -11.21 -3.00
C GLY A 5 -5.48 -9.87 -2.28
N LEU A 6 -5.80 -8.80 -3.01
CA LEU A 6 -6.11 -7.50 -2.41
C LEU A 6 -7.31 -7.59 -1.46
N LEU A 7 -8.39 -8.25 -1.88
CA LEU A 7 -9.60 -8.40 -1.05
C LEU A 7 -9.34 -9.22 0.20
N GLU A 8 -8.54 -10.28 0.10
CA GLU A 8 -8.11 -11.06 1.27
C GLU A 8 -7.33 -10.20 2.27
N LEU A 9 -6.39 -9.36 1.78
CA LEU A 9 -5.66 -8.42 2.64
C LEU A 9 -6.59 -7.38 3.28
N CYS A 10 -7.58 -6.87 2.54
CA CYS A 10 -8.57 -5.94 3.08
C CYS A 10 -9.39 -6.57 4.22
N ALA A 11 -9.70 -7.86 4.11
CA ALA A 11 -10.53 -8.59 5.08
C ALA A 11 -9.76 -9.05 6.31
N SER A 12 -8.47 -9.35 6.17
CA SER A 12 -7.66 -9.99 7.22
C SER A 12 -6.66 -9.05 7.91
N THR A 13 -6.46 -7.82 7.41
CA THR A 13 -5.41 -6.92 7.91
C THR A 13 -5.87 -5.47 8.07
N GLU A 14 -5.12 -4.71 8.87
CA GLU A 14 -5.18 -3.25 8.88
C GLU A 14 -4.46 -2.68 7.64
N LEU A 15 -5.11 -2.75 6.48
CA LEU A 15 -4.52 -2.32 5.21
C LEU A 15 -4.56 -0.79 5.04
N PHE A 16 -3.41 -0.23 4.65
CA PHE A 16 -3.27 1.13 4.13
C PHE A 16 -2.84 1.07 2.67
N VAL A 17 -3.41 1.95 1.84
CA VAL A 17 -3.05 2.11 0.43
C VAL A 17 -2.48 3.50 0.25
N VAL A 18 -1.25 3.60 -0.25
CA VAL A 18 -0.61 4.88 -0.57
C VAL A 18 -0.37 4.94 -2.07
N ALA A 19 -1.04 5.86 -2.76
CA ALA A 19 -0.93 6.06 -4.20
C ALA A 19 -0.26 7.39 -4.54
N LEU A 20 0.31 7.49 -5.75
CA LEU A 20 0.69 8.78 -6.29
C LEU A 20 -0.50 9.44 -6.97
N ALA A 21 -0.73 10.72 -6.67
CA ALA A 21 -1.71 11.55 -7.33
C ALA A 21 -1.28 13.03 -7.23
N ASP A 22 -1.36 13.74 -8.35
CA ASP A 22 -1.03 15.16 -8.47
C ASP A 22 -2.28 16.04 -8.54
N SER A 23 -3.47 15.44 -8.54
CA SER A 23 -4.76 16.14 -8.57
C SER A 23 -5.87 15.36 -7.87
N ASP A 24 -6.91 16.09 -7.44
CA ASP A 24 -8.13 15.51 -6.86
C ASP A 24 -8.83 14.53 -7.83
N ASP A 25 -8.77 14.79 -9.14
CA ASP A 25 -9.32 13.91 -10.17
C ASP A 25 -8.60 12.55 -10.16
N GLN A 26 -7.27 12.53 -10.08
CA GLN A 26 -6.49 11.30 -9.97
C GLN A 26 -6.76 10.56 -8.65
N GLU A 27 -6.93 11.28 -7.54
CA GLU A 27 -7.35 10.67 -6.29
C GLU A 27 -8.73 10.00 -6.42
N ALA A 28 -9.68 10.67 -7.08
CA ALA A 28 -11.01 10.16 -7.33
C ALA A 28 -10.99 8.91 -8.20
N GLU A 29 -10.16 8.88 -9.25
CA GLU A 29 -9.96 7.70 -10.10
C GLU A 29 -9.45 6.50 -9.31
N VAL A 30 -8.43 6.68 -8.47
CA VAL A 30 -7.90 5.61 -7.61
C VAL A 30 -8.96 5.10 -6.63
N ARG A 31 -9.72 6.00 -6.00
CA ARG A 31 -10.82 5.63 -5.10
C ARG A 31 -11.92 4.88 -5.85
N ALA A 32 -12.27 5.30 -7.06
CA ALA A 32 -13.25 4.63 -7.90
C ALA A 32 -12.79 3.22 -8.30
N ALA A 33 -11.52 3.06 -8.67
CA ALA A 33 -10.93 1.76 -8.99
C ALA A 33 -10.96 0.80 -7.79
N LEU A 34 -10.58 1.27 -6.59
CA LEU A 34 -10.68 0.49 -5.35
C LEU A 34 -12.13 0.11 -5.02
N CYS A 35 -13.09 1.01 -5.28
CA CYS A 35 -14.50 0.73 -5.09
C CYS A 35 -15.01 -0.34 -6.06
N ALA A 36 -14.66 -0.22 -7.35
CA ALA A 36 -15.04 -1.17 -8.38
C ALA A 36 -14.42 -2.56 -8.14
N ALA A 37 -13.22 -2.61 -7.57
CA ALA A 37 -12.57 -3.84 -7.14
C ALA A 37 -13.25 -4.49 -5.91
N GLY A 38 -14.13 -3.78 -5.21
CA GLY A 38 -14.81 -4.27 -4.00
C GLY A 38 -14.01 -4.06 -2.69
N ALA A 39 -12.88 -3.36 -2.73
CA ALA A 39 -11.95 -3.25 -1.60
C ALA A 39 -12.61 -2.67 -0.34
N PHE A 40 -13.44 -1.64 -0.50
CA PHE A 40 -14.16 -1.03 0.62
C PHE A 40 -15.22 -1.96 1.23
N GLY A 41 -15.85 -2.81 0.42
CA GLY A 41 -16.79 -3.83 0.90
C GLY A 41 -16.08 -4.97 1.63
N ALA A 42 -14.83 -5.25 1.26
CA ALA A 42 -13.99 -6.27 1.88
C ALA A 42 -13.27 -5.81 3.16
N GLY A 43 -13.31 -4.52 3.53
CA GLY A 43 -12.78 -4.03 4.81
C GLY A 43 -11.80 -2.85 4.72
N LEU A 44 -11.36 -2.45 3.51
CA LEU A 44 -10.52 -1.25 3.37
C LEU A 44 -11.28 -0.01 3.84
N LYS A 45 -10.67 0.78 4.73
CA LYS A 45 -11.28 2.02 5.21
C LYS A 45 -10.90 3.18 4.30
N ARG A 46 -11.87 4.03 3.93
CA ARG A 46 -11.65 5.17 3.02
C ARG A 46 -10.56 6.15 3.50
N HIS A 47 -10.43 6.35 4.81
CA HIS A 47 -9.40 7.22 5.40
C HIS A 47 -8.00 6.59 5.41
N ARG A 48 -7.87 5.31 5.06
CA ARG A 48 -6.59 4.60 4.90
C ARG A 48 -6.10 4.57 3.45
N VAL A 49 -6.82 5.24 2.55
CA VAL A 49 -6.38 5.51 1.18
C VAL A 49 -5.76 6.91 1.18
N MET A 50 -4.44 6.94 1.11
CA MET A 50 -3.60 8.13 1.24
C MET A 50 -2.92 8.42 -0.10
N PHE A 51 -2.61 9.69 -0.32
CA PHE A 51 -2.09 10.18 -1.60
C PHE A 51 -0.89 11.08 -1.38
N SER A 52 0.07 11.01 -2.29
CA SER A 52 1.23 11.90 -2.34
C SER A 52 1.49 12.28 -3.79
N SER A 53 1.90 13.52 -4.05
CA SER A 53 2.37 13.93 -5.38
C SER A 53 3.79 13.44 -5.68
N THR A 54 4.55 13.05 -4.64
CA THR A 54 5.95 12.63 -4.79
C THR A 54 6.24 11.25 -4.20
N PRO A 55 7.20 10.49 -4.76
CA PRO A 55 7.70 9.26 -4.17
C PRO A 55 8.25 9.45 -2.74
N GLU A 56 8.92 10.58 -2.48
CA GLU A 56 9.48 10.90 -1.15
C GLU A 56 8.38 11.15 -0.13
N GLY A 57 7.29 11.81 -0.53
CA GLY A 57 6.11 12.00 0.31
C GLY A 57 5.46 10.67 0.66
N ARG A 58 5.34 9.74 -0.31
CA ARG A 58 4.88 8.36 -0.06
C ARG A 58 5.79 7.65 0.97
N ALA A 59 7.10 7.69 0.78
CA ALA A 59 8.05 7.10 1.73
C ALA A 59 7.95 7.74 3.13
N SER A 60 7.69 9.04 3.21
CA SER A 60 7.44 9.74 4.48
C SER A 60 6.19 9.23 5.19
N MET A 61 5.08 9.04 4.46
CA MET A 61 3.84 8.49 5.01
C MET A 61 4.04 7.07 5.53
N VAL A 62 4.70 6.21 4.78
CA VAL A 62 4.97 4.81 5.20
C VAL A 62 5.76 4.77 6.50
N ARG A 63 6.79 5.62 6.66
CA ARG A 63 7.56 5.69 7.91
C ARG A 63 6.72 6.16 9.10
N GLN A 64 5.78 7.06 8.89
CA GLN A 64 4.89 7.54 9.95
C GLN A 64 3.84 6.50 10.34
N LEU A 65 3.37 5.70 9.37
CA LEU A 65 2.43 4.61 9.61
C LEU A 65 3.07 3.44 10.36
N GLN A 66 4.40 3.26 10.25
CA GLN A 66 5.15 2.16 10.84
C GLN A 66 4.51 0.77 10.61
N PRO A 67 4.20 0.39 9.35
CA PRO A 67 3.55 -0.88 9.08
C PRO A 67 4.48 -2.05 9.38
N ALA A 68 3.92 -3.21 9.73
CA ALA A 68 4.72 -4.44 9.85
C ALA A 68 5.31 -4.86 8.50
N VAL A 69 4.56 -4.69 7.41
CA VAL A 69 4.97 -5.02 6.03
C VAL A 69 4.57 -3.87 5.11
N HIS A 70 5.51 -3.41 4.27
CA HIS A 70 5.26 -2.50 3.16
C HIS A 70 5.49 -3.22 1.82
N VAL A 71 4.54 -3.10 0.90
CA VAL A 71 4.68 -3.61 -0.48
C VAL A 71 4.87 -2.44 -1.42
N GLU A 72 5.98 -2.43 -2.16
CA GLU A 72 6.40 -1.30 -3.00
C GLU A 72 6.63 -1.75 -4.45
N ALA A 73 6.27 -0.91 -5.41
CA ALA A 73 6.51 -1.17 -6.83
C ALA A 73 7.83 -0.56 -7.33
N GLN A 74 8.32 0.50 -6.68
CA GLN A 74 9.52 1.23 -7.11
C GLN A 74 10.75 0.88 -6.27
N PRO A 75 11.81 0.26 -6.85
CA PRO A 75 13.01 -0.15 -6.12
C PRO A 75 13.69 0.97 -5.32
N ALA A 76 13.76 2.18 -5.88
CA ALA A 76 14.36 3.32 -5.19
C ALA A 76 13.61 3.70 -3.89
N VAL A 77 12.28 3.61 -3.90
CA VAL A 77 11.47 3.88 -2.69
C VAL A 77 11.63 2.76 -1.68
N ALA A 78 11.64 1.50 -2.14
CA ALA A 78 11.87 0.35 -1.26
C ALA A 78 13.22 0.44 -0.54
N ALA A 79 14.30 0.73 -1.28
CA ALA A 79 15.63 0.93 -0.70
C ALA A 79 15.66 2.10 0.30
N SER A 80 14.89 3.17 0.05
CA SER A 80 14.80 4.29 0.98
C SER A 80 14.11 3.95 2.31
N LEU A 81 13.35 2.85 2.35
CA LEU A 81 12.58 2.36 3.51
C LEU A 81 13.24 1.18 4.21
N GLU A 82 14.31 0.64 3.64
CA GLU A 82 15.14 -0.41 4.25
C GLU A 82 15.64 0.08 5.63
N ASP A 83 15.65 -0.83 6.61
CA ASP A 83 15.91 -0.58 8.04
C ASP A 83 14.97 0.41 8.76
N LYS A 84 13.99 0.98 8.06
CA LYS A 84 13.00 1.92 8.64
C LYS A 84 11.62 1.30 8.80
N VAL A 85 11.36 0.22 8.07
CA VAL A 85 10.16 -0.60 8.14
C VAL A 85 10.64 -2.04 8.32
N PRO A 86 10.04 -2.84 9.23
CA PRO A 86 10.49 -4.19 9.52
C PRO A 86 10.61 -5.07 8.28
N GLU A 87 9.62 -5.00 7.37
CA GLU A 87 9.58 -5.80 6.15
C GLU A 87 9.19 -4.92 4.96
N VAL A 88 10.08 -4.80 3.98
CA VAL A 88 9.80 -4.12 2.70
C VAL A 88 9.89 -5.13 1.56
N ARG A 89 8.83 -5.26 0.78
CA ARG A 89 8.72 -6.24 -0.30
C ARG A 89 8.43 -5.57 -1.63
N LEU A 90 9.23 -5.90 -2.63
CA LEU A 90 8.97 -5.46 -4.00
C LEU A 90 7.87 -6.30 -4.64
N VAL A 91 6.95 -5.63 -5.34
CA VAL A 91 5.96 -6.32 -6.18
C VAL A 91 6.68 -7.23 -7.18
N GLY A 92 6.31 -8.50 -7.21
CA GLY A 92 6.95 -9.52 -8.05
C GLY A 92 8.15 -10.22 -7.43
N SER A 93 8.56 -9.85 -6.21
CA SER A 93 9.57 -10.61 -5.46
C SER A 93 9.04 -11.98 -5.06
N SER A 94 9.90 -13.00 -5.11
CA SER A 94 9.63 -14.35 -4.58
C SER A 94 10.02 -14.49 -3.10
N LEU A 95 10.67 -13.48 -2.52
CA LEU A 95 11.08 -13.47 -1.12
C LEU A 95 9.92 -12.96 -0.27
N TRP A 96 9.08 -13.86 0.24
CA TRP A 96 7.99 -13.55 1.16
C TRP A 96 8.47 -13.54 2.61
N PRO A 97 7.97 -12.62 3.45
CA PRO A 97 8.38 -12.56 4.85
C PRO A 97 7.96 -13.82 5.58
N THR A 98 8.88 -14.38 6.35
CA THR A 98 8.55 -15.34 7.40
C THR A 98 8.23 -14.54 8.65
N PHE A 99 6.96 -14.47 9.01
CA PHE A 99 6.58 -13.95 10.32
C PHE A 99 7.14 -14.92 11.36
N GLY A 100 8.12 -14.48 12.15
CA GLY A 100 8.60 -15.26 13.29
C GLY A 100 7.43 -15.61 14.20
N ALA A 101 7.40 -16.86 14.67
CA ALA A 101 6.42 -17.33 15.64
C ALA A 101 6.53 -16.59 16.98
#